data_AF-A0A8C5F5D7-F1
#
_entry.id   AF-A0A8C5F5D7-F1
#
_cell.length_a   1.000
_cell.length_b   1.000
_cell.length_c   1.000
_cell.angle_alpha   90.00
_cell.angle_beta   90.00
_cell.angle_gamma   90.00
#
_symmetry.space_group_name_H-M   'P 1'
#
loop_
_entity.id
_entity.type
_entity.pdbx_description
1 polymer ?
#
loop_
_entity_poly.entity_id
_entity_poly.type
_entity_poly.pdbx_seq_one_letter_code
_entity_poly.pdbx_strand_id
1 'polypeptide(L)'
;MLGEAGRRNTEDTAMGLLTEKLLRAEELQEAFRETVRQREEERGRELEALKRRQEEERKSEAEEHGRYQEKKKSLEEAVRSHAFMVQLEMNGAPDDETRKTSVILVGLSGSGKTSAMNLILRRADQRYSPRDPHPGPPEPRPATTRCLGKELHHQGQRFLLVDTPELLDEDGAENLEVVKDCLALALPGPHVVLLVFQTGRFTQGEAELLAQLPKTFGPQVLERSIVVFTRADGQTSRSVERYVADAPAALRETVRRCGSRYHGLNVGESRSALSFPQVKDLLAGVKRLVASHAGEPMASRRFSTEELRKRKERRNIEDGF
;
A
#
# COMPACT_ATOMS: atom_id res chain seq x y z
N MET A 1 91.75 0.70 -55.69
CA MET A 1 90.45 0.00 -55.89
C MET A 1 90.12 -1.04 -54.81
N LEU A 2 91.06 -1.56 -54.01
CA LEU A 2 90.77 -2.58 -52.98
C LEU A 2 90.28 -2.03 -51.62
N GLY A 3 90.54 -0.76 -51.31
CA GLY A 3 90.14 -0.14 -50.02
C GLY A 3 88.67 0.30 -49.93
N GLU A 4 88.00 0.53 -51.06
CA GLU A 4 86.58 0.93 -51.09
C GLU A 4 85.62 -0.27 -50.97
N ALA A 5 86.04 -1.45 -51.48
CA ALA A 5 85.25 -2.68 -51.38
C ALA A 5 85.20 -3.23 -49.95
N GLY A 6 86.30 -3.11 -49.17
CA GLY A 6 86.34 -3.50 -47.76
C GLY A 6 85.56 -2.57 -46.83
N ARG A 7 85.48 -1.27 -47.15
CA ARG A 7 84.64 -0.30 -46.44
C ARG A 7 83.15 -0.52 -46.70
N ARG A 8 82.75 -0.75 -47.95
CA ARG A 8 81.35 -1.08 -48.28
C ARG A 8 80.87 -2.35 -47.59
N ASN A 9 81.69 -3.40 -47.52
CA ASN A 9 81.34 -4.65 -46.84
C ASN A 9 81.17 -4.49 -45.32
N THR A 10 81.98 -3.64 -44.69
CA THR A 10 81.88 -3.36 -43.25
C THR A 10 80.71 -2.43 -42.92
N GLU A 11 80.40 -1.48 -43.81
CA GLU A 11 79.20 -0.63 -43.74
C GLU A 11 77.91 -1.43 -43.93
N ASP A 12 77.84 -2.37 -44.88
CA ASP A 12 76.68 -3.25 -45.08
C ASP A 12 76.44 -4.17 -43.87
N THR A 13 77.51 -4.66 -43.24
CA THR A 13 77.42 -5.48 -42.02
C THR A 13 76.92 -4.66 -40.83
N ALA A 14 77.40 -3.41 -40.69
CA ALA A 14 76.94 -2.49 -39.65
C ALA A 14 75.48 -2.04 -39.85
N MET A 15 75.07 -1.81 -41.10
CA MET A 15 73.67 -1.52 -41.47
C MET A 15 72.74 -2.71 -41.17
N GLY A 16 73.17 -3.93 -41.47
CA GLY A 16 72.43 -5.16 -41.13
C GLY A 16 72.18 -5.29 -39.61
N LEU A 17 73.22 -5.07 -38.80
CA LEU A 17 73.12 -5.08 -37.33
C LEU A 17 72.22 -3.95 -36.79
N LEU A 18 72.29 -2.76 -37.37
CA LEU A 18 71.42 -1.64 -37.02
C LEU A 18 69.94 -1.94 -37.32
N THR A 19 69.68 -2.55 -38.46
CA THR A 19 68.31 -2.92 -38.89
C THR A 19 67.74 -3.99 -37.96
N GLU A 20 68.52 -5.01 -37.60
CA GLU A 20 68.10 -6.04 -36.63
C GLU A 20 67.81 -5.44 -35.23
N LYS A 21 68.63 -4.49 -34.77
CA LYS A 21 68.40 -3.82 -33.48
C LYS A 21 67.18 -2.91 -33.50
N LEU A 22 66.91 -2.23 -34.62
CA LEU A 22 65.69 -1.44 -34.82
C LEU A 22 64.45 -2.34 -34.75
N LEU A 23 64.48 -3.48 -35.45
CA LEU A 23 63.37 -4.43 -35.47
C LEU A 23 63.06 -5.00 -34.08
N ARG A 24 64.10 -5.41 -33.32
CA ARG A 24 63.95 -5.84 -31.92
C ARG A 24 63.44 -4.73 -30.99
N ALA A 25 63.83 -3.47 -31.24
CA ALA A 25 63.36 -2.34 -30.45
C ALA A 25 61.86 -2.07 -30.70
N GLU A 26 61.40 -2.20 -31.95
CA GLU A 26 59.98 -2.09 -32.30
C GLU A 26 59.16 -3.23 -31.67
N GLU A 27 59.60 -4.48 -31.76
CA GLU A 27 58.95 -5.64 -31.11
C GLU A 27 58.83 -5.45 -29.59
N LEU A 28 59.90 -4.99 -28.94
CA LEU A 28 59.90 -4.74 -27.49
C LEU A 28 58.97 -3.58 -27.13
N GLN A 29 58.88 -2.55 -27.97
CA GLN A 29 58.00 -1.39 -27.77
C GLN A 29 56.53 -1.76 -27.96
N GLU A 30 56.19 -2.63 -28.90
CA GLU A 30 54.85 -3.18 -29.08
C GLU A 30 54.45 -4.07 -27.90
N ALA A 31 55.33 -5.00 -27.48
CA ALA A 31 55.08 -5.84 -26.30
C ALA A 31 54.86 -5.01 -25.02
N PHE A 32 55.62 -3.93 -24.85
CA PHE A 32 55.41 -3.00 -23.74
C PHE A 32 54.06 -2.29 -23.83
N ARG A 33 53.67 -1.80 -25.02
CA ARG A 33 52.35 -1.15 -25.23
C ARG A 33 51.20 -2.11 -24.95
N GLU A 34 51.28 -3.37 -25.39
CA GLU A 34 50.26 -4.37 -25.10
C GLU A 34 50.16 -4.64 -23.59
N THR A 35 51.30 -4.76 -22.90
CA THR A 35 51.32 -4.96 -21.44
C THR A 35 50.67 -3.79 -20.70
N VAL A 36 50.94 -2.55 -21.11
CA VAL A 36 50.30 -1.36 -20.54
C VAL A 36 48.79 -1.38 -20.80
N ARG A 37 48.37 -1.70 -22.04
CA ARG A 37 46.95 -1.79 -22.39
C ARG A 37 46.22 -2.84 -21.57
N GLN A 38 46.82 -4.03 -21.39
CA GLN A 38 46.26 -5.08 -20.55
C GLN A 38 46.09 -4.64 -19.09
N ARG A 39 47.10 -3.96 -18.52
CA ARG A 39 47.01 -3.39 -17.17
C ARG A 39 45.93 -2.31 -17.03
N GLU A 40 45.76 -1.47 -18.04
CA GLU A 40 44.71 -0.45 -18.04
C GLU A 40 43.32 -1.07 -18.14
N GLU A 41 43.14 -2.08 -19.00
CA GLU A 41 41.89 -2.84 -19.10
C GLU A 41 41.57 -3.57 -17.78
N GLU A 42 42.56 -4.20 -17.14
CA GLU A 42 42.40 -4.88 -15.84
C GLU A 42 41.99 -3.90 -14.74
N ARG A 43 42.68 -2.76 -14.62
CA ARG A 43 42.31 -1.68 -13.69
C ARG A 43 40.91 -1.12 -13.97
N GLY A 44 40.53 -1.01 -15.24
CA GLY A 44 39.18 -0.61 -15.64
C GLY A 44 38.13 -1.58 -15.12
N ARG A 45 38.35 -2.89 -15.31
CA ARG A 45 37.46 -3.96 -14.80
C ARG A 45 37.39 -3.96 -13.28
N GLU A 46 38.50 -3.80 -12.58
CA GLU A 46 38.53 -3.71 -11.11
C GLU A 46 37.74 -2.50 -10.60
N LEU A 47 37.89 -1.33 -11.24
CA LEU A 47 37.17 -0.13 -10.86
C LEU A 47 35.66 -0.27 -11.11
N GLU A 48 35.26 -0.88 -12.22
CA GLU A 48 33.85 -1.18 -12.49
C GLU A 48 33.27 -2.18 -11.48
N ALA A 49 34.02 -3.23 -11.13
CA ALA A 49 33.60 -4.20 -10.11
C ALA A 49 33.45 -3.54 -8.74
N LEU A 50 34.37 -2.65 -8.36
CA LEU A 50 34.29 -1.88 -7.11
C LEU A 50 33.06 -0.96 -7.09
N LYS A 51 32.79 -0.26 -8.19
CA LYS A 51 31.60 0.60 -8.33
C LYS A 51 30.30 -0.20 -8.19
N ARG A 52 30.20 -1.38 -8.82
CA ARG A 52 29.03 -2.26 -8.69
C ARG A 52 28.82 -2.73 -7.25
N ARG A 53 29.89 -3.13 -6.56
CA ARG A 53 29.82 -3.52 -5.14
C ARG A 53 29.35 -2.38 -4.25
N GLN A 54 29.86 -1.17 -4.44
CA GLN A 54 29.42 0.01 -3.69
C GLN A 54 27.94 0.34 -3.95
N GLU A 55 27.48 0.19 -5.19
CA GLU A 55 26.07 0.43 -5.53
C GLU A 55 25.15 -0.63 -4.90
N GLU A 56 25.57 -1.90 -4.89
CA GLU A 56 24.87 -3.00 -4.23
C GLU A 56 24.82 -2.82 -2.71
N GLU A 57 25.94 -2.45 -2.08
CA GLU A 57 26.01 -2.13 -0.64
C GLU A 57 25.07 -0.97 -0.30
N ARG A 58 25.15 0.14 -1.02
CA ARG A 58 24.28 1.31 -0.80
C ARG A 58 22.80 0.96 -0.97
N LYS A 59 22.48 0.09 -1.92
CA LYS A 59 21.11 -0.40 -2.11
C LYS A 59 20.67 -1.27 -0.94
N SER A 60 21.52 -2.17 -0.47
CA SER A 60 21.25 -3.04 0.69
C SER A 60 21.03 -2.23 1.97
N GLU A 61 21.90 -1.26 2.24
CA GLU A 61 21.77 -0.35 3.39
C GLU A 61 20.49 0.48 3.32
N ALA A 62 20.13 0.99 2.14
CA ALA A 62 18.89 1.73 1.95
C ALA A 62 17.64 0.86 2.19
N GLU A 63 17.66 -0.40 1.74
CA GLU A 63 16.61 -1.38 2.00
C GLU A 63 16.49 -1.71 3.50
N GLU A 64 17.62 -1.92 4.19
CA GLU A 64 17.65 -2.17 5.62
C GLU A 64 17.15 -0.97 6.43
N HIS A 65 17.62 0.24 6.10
CA HIS A 65 17.16 1.47 6.74
C HIS A 65 15.66 1.67 6.52
N GLY A 66 15.15 1.40 5.32
CA GLY A 66 13.71 1.41 5.03
C GLY A 66 12.93 0.48 5.94
N ARG A 67 13.37 -0.80 6.07
CA ARG A 67 12.73 -1.78 6.96
C ARG A 67 12.75 -1.34 8.43
N TYR A 68 13.86 -0.77 8.89
CA TYR A 68 13.96 -0.27 10.26
C TYR A 68 12.99 0.88 10.52
N GLN A 69 12.91 1.86 9.61
CA GLN A 69 11.99 2.98 9.74
C GLN A 69 10.51 2.53 9.75
N GLU A 70 10.16 1.54 8.94
CA GLU A 70 8.81 0.96 8.94
C GLU A 70 8.48 0.28 10.27
N LYS A 71 9.40 -0.53 10.79
CA LYS A 71 9.23 -1.20 12.09
C LYS A 71 9.11 -0.18 13.22
N LYS A 72 9.91 0.89 13.19
CA LYS A 72 9.84 1.98 14.15
C LYS A 72 8.46 2.66 14.14
N LYS A 73 7.96 3.05 12.96
CA LYS A 73 6.63 3.68 12.82
C LYS A 73 5.51 2.78 13.32
N SER A 74 5.57 1.49 12.99
CA SER A 74 4.59 0.50 13.46
C SER A 74 4.60 0.39 14.99
N LEU A 75 5.79 0.36 15.61
CA LEU A 75 5.92 0.32 17.06
C LEU A 75 5.39 1.59 17.73
N GLU A 76 5.71 2.77 17.19
CA GLU A 76 5.20 4.06 17.69
C GLU A 76 3.67 4.16 17.60
N GLU A 77 3.07 3.64 16.51
CA GLU A 77 1.62 3.53 16.38
C GLU A 77 1.01 2.60 17.43
N ALA A 78 1.62 1.42 17.65
CA ALA A 78 1.17 0.45 18.64
C ALA A 78 1.27 1.00 20.07
N VAL A 79 2.35 1.70 20.41
CA VAL A 79 2.54 2.33 21.72
C VAL A 79 1.49 3.41 21.95
N ARG A 80 1.22 4.29 20.97
CA ARG A 80 0.17 5.30 21.05
C ARG A 80 -1.21 4.67 21.24
N SER A 81 -1.50 3.63 20.47
CA SER A 81 -2.75 2.87 20.58
C SER A 81 -2.93 2.29 21.98
N HIS A 82 -1.90 1.62 22.51
CA HIS A 82 -1.94 1.01 23.84
C HIS A 82 -2.08 2.05 24.94
N ALA A 83 -1.31 3.15 24.89
CA ALA A 83 -1.40 4.24 25.84
C ALA A 83 -2.80 4.84 25.91
N PHE A 84 -3.44 5.06 24.76
CA PHE A 84 -4.81 5.58 24.69
C PHE A 84 -5.84 4.58 25.22
N MET A 85 -5.71 3.29 24.88
CA MET A 85 -6.61 2.26 25.40
C MET A 85 -6.53 2.13 26.93
N VAL A 86 -5.32 2.16 27.50
CA VAL A 86 -5.13 2.14 28.97
C VAL A 86 -5.77 3.37 29.63
N GLN A 87 -5.63 4.55 29.03
CA GLN A 87 -6.28 5.77 29.55
C GLN A 87 -7.81 5.66 29.54
N LEU A 88 -8.41 5.03 28.53
CA LEU A 88 -9.85 4.80 28.46
C LEU A 88 -10.33 3.83 29.54
N GLU A 89 -9.57 2.78 29.84
CA GLU A 89 -9.90 1.83 30.91
C GLU A 89 -9.79 2.46 32.30
N MET A 90 -8.79 3.31 32.54
CA MET A 90 -8.56 3.96 33.84
C MET A 90 -9.57 5.06 34.17
N ASN A 91 -10.01 5.84 33.18
CA ASN A 91 -10.90 6.99 33.40
C ASN A 91 -12.39 6.62 33.47
N GLY A 92 -12.73 5.34 33.31
CA GLY A 92 -14.10 4.89 33.09
C GLY A 92 -14.61 5.29 31.71
N ALA A 93 -15.55 4.53 31.16
CA ALA A 93 -16.16 4.90 29.89
C ALA A 93 -16.86 6.27 30.06
N PRO A 94 -16.50 7.31 29.28
CA PRO A 94 -17.33 8.48 29.19
C PRO A 94 -18.71 8.05 28.66
N ASP A 95 -19.76 8.73 29.11
CA ASP A 95 -21.16 8.46 28.79
C ASP A 95 -21.38 8.01 27.32
N ASP A 96 -22.10 6.89 27.16
CA ASP A 96 -22.24 5.99 25.98
C ASP A 96 -22.76 6.68 24.70
N GLU A 97 -23.17 7.95 24.79
CA GLU A 97 -23.73 8.73 23.69
C GLU A 97 -22.71 9.54 22.86
N THR A 98 -21.47 9.79 23.34
CA THR A 98 -20.64 10.86 22.75
C THR A 98 -19.47 10.47 21.84
N ARG A 99 -19.12 9.19 21.65
CA ARG A 99 -17.99 8.81 20.76
C ARG A 99 -18.29 7.67 19.79
N LYS A 100 -19.21 7.94 18.86
CA LYS A 100 -19.48 7.08 17.70
C LYS A 100 -18.25 7.04 16.76
N THR A 101 -17.72 5.86 16.50
CA THR A 101 -16.64 5.64 15.52
C THR A 101 -17.19 5.50 14.12
N SER A 102 -16.99 6.49 13.26
CA SER A 102 -17.40 6.44 11.85
C SER A 102 -16.35 5.75 10.97
N VAL A 103 -16.81 4.78 10.18
CA VAL A 103 -16.00 3.97 9.27
C VAL A 103 -16.63 4.03 7.89
N ILE A 104 -15.88 4.51 6.90
CA ILE A 104 -16.37 4.62 5.51
C ILE A 104 -15.74 3.49 4.67
N LEU A 105 -16.54 2.79 3.86
CA LEU A 105 -16.07 1.76 2.95
C LEU A 105 -15.90 2.33 1.54
N VAL A 106 -14.68 2.35 1.01
CA VAL A 106 -14.36 2.93 -0.31
C VAL A 106 -13.77 1.87 -1.23
N GLY A 107 -14.11 1.90 -2.50
CA GLY A 107 -13.74 0.90 -3.50
C GLY A 107 -14.61 1.01 -4.75
N LEU A 108 -14.21 0.36 -5.84
CA LEU A 108 -15.01 0.34 -7.07
C LEU A 108 -16.28 -0.52 -6.95
N SER A 109 -17.17 -0.41 -7.91
CA SER A 109 -18.34 -1.28 -8.07
C SER A 109 -17.89 -2.72 -8.22
N GLY A 110 -18.64 -3.64 -7.60
CA GLY A 110 -18.28 -5.05 -7.54
C GLY A 110 -17.16 -5.42 -6.56
N SER A 111 -16.48 -4.46 -5.92
CA SER A 111 -15.41 -4.80 -4.95
C SER A 111 -15.92 -5.45 -3.65
N GLY A 112 -17.25 -5.49 -3.46
CA GLY A 112 -17.88 -6.15 -2.32
C GLY A 112 -18.06 -5.28 -1.07
N LYS A 113 -18.01 -3.93 -1.19
CA LYS A 113 -18.25 -2.98 -0.08
C LYS A 113 -19.51 -3.29 0.73
N THR A 114 -20.65 -3.32 0.05
CA THR A 114 -21.96 -3.62 0.67
C THR A 114 -22.00 -5.01 1.29
N SER A 115 -21.38 -6.00 0.64
CA SER A 115 -21.31 -7.37 1.16
C SER A 115 -20.42 -7.46 2.41
N ALA A 116 -19.28 -6.77 2.42
CA ALA A 116 -18.40 -6.63 3.58
C ALA A 116 -19.11 -5.93 4.74
N MET A 117 -19.80 -4.79 4.50
CA MET A 117 -20.58 -4.11 5.53
C MET A 117 -21.66 -5.04 6.13
N ASN A 118 -22.42 -5.75 5.29
CA ASN A 118 -23.44 -6.67 5.79
C ASN A 118 -22.84 -7.86 6.56
N LEU A 119 -21.67 -8.35 6.16
CA LEU A 119 -20.95 -9.38 6.90
C LEU A 119 -20.54 -8.88 8.28
N ILE A 120 -19.96 -7.68 8.36
CA ILE A 120 -19.57 -7.04 9.61
C ILE A 120 -20.80 -6.89 10.53
N LEU A 121 -21.90 -6.33 10.02
CA LEU A 121 -23.14 -6.13 10.77
C LEU A 121 -23.72 -7.44 11.33
N ARG A 122 -23.65 -8.53 10.56
CA ARG A 122 -24.14 -9.83 11.00
C ARG A 122 -23.24 -10.49 12.05
N ARG A 123 -21.91 -10.33 11.93
CA ARG A 123 -20.94 -11.14 12.68
C ARG A 123 -20.29 -10.44 13.87
N ALA A 124 -20.41 -9.12 13.98
CA ALA A 124 -19.77 -8.34 15.02
C ALA A 124 -20.14 -8.81 16.44
N ASP A 125 -21.43 -9.00 16.73
CA ASP A 125 -21.92 -9.31 18.09
C ASP A 125 -22.62 -10.67 18.23
N GLN A 126 -22.63 -11.46 17.16
CA GLN A 126 -23.20 -12.81 17.20
C GLN A 126 -22.16 -13.82 17.68
N ARG A 127 -22.61 -14.82 18.44
CA ARG A 127 -21.86 -16.07 18.60
C ARG A 127 -22.26 -17.01 17.47
N TYR A 128 -21.31 -17.75 16.92
CA TYR A 128 -21.59 -18.76 15.91
C TYR A 128 -22.69 -19.71 16.41
N SER A 129 -23.84 -19.73 15.72
CA SER A 129 -24.89 -20.71 15.94
C SER A 129 -25.04 -21.58 14.68
N PRO A 130 -24.89 -22.91 14.79
CA PRO A 130 -25.15 -23.83 13.68
C PRO A 130 -26.59 -23.75 13.15
N ARG A 131 -27.52 -23.15 13.92
CA ARG A 131 -28.95 -23.01 13.59
C ARG A 131 -29.30 -21.65 12.96
N ASP A 132 -28.33 -20.77 12.72
CA ASP A 132 -28.65 -19.48 12.10
C ASP A 132 -29.34 -19.70 10.75
N PRO A 133 -30.48 -19.01 10.49
CA PRO A 133 -31.21 -19.12 9.24
C PRO A 133 -30.26 -18.91 8.06
N HIS A 134 -30.45 -19.70 7.01
CA HIS A 134 -29.65 -19.65 5.80
C HIS A 134 -30.21 -18.59 4.82
N PRO A 135 -29.74 -17.31 4.79
CA PRO A 135 -30.20 -16.35 3.78
C PRO A 135 -29.57 -16.72 2.44
N GLY A 136 -30.35 -17.20 1.46
CA GLY A 136 -30.01 -17.85 0.17
C GLY A 136 -28.72 -17.47 -0.58
N PRO A 137 -28.54 -17.91 -1.84
CA PRO A 137 -27.37 -17.50 -2.62
C PRO A 137 -27.25 -15.96 -2.66
N PRO A 138 -26.03 -15.39 -2.73
CA PRO A 138 -25.85 -13.95 -2.87
C PRO A 138 -26.56 -13.49 -4.14
N GLU A 139 -27.71 -12.84 -3.97
CA GLU A 139 -28.46 -12.30 -5.09
C GLU A 139 -27.63 -11.23 -5.81
N PRO A 140 -27.71 -11.14 -7.16
CA PRO A 140 -27.14 -10.02 -7.90
C PRO A 140 -27.70 -8.73 -7.33
N ARG A 141 -26.84 -7.90 -6.75
CA ARG A 141 -27.26 -6.63 -6.18
C ARG A 141 -27.01 -5.51 -7.18
N PRO A 142 -27.96 -4.56 -7.32
CA PRO A 142 -27.71 -3.36 -8.08
C PRO A 142 -26.55 -2.58 -7.45
N ALA A 143 -25.89 -1.76 -8.27
CA ALA A 143 -24.84 -0.88 -7.79
C ALA A 143 -25.38 0.07 -6.70
N THR A 144 -24.57 0.34 -5.68
CA THR A 144 -24.90 1.31 -4.65
C THR A 144 -24.94 2.71 -5.26
N THR A 145 -26.13 3.31 -5.35
CA THR A 145 -26.33 4.63 -5.98
C THR A 145 -26.28 5.80 -4.98
N ARG A 146 -26.40 5.54 -3.67
CA ARG A 146 -26.36 6.55 -2.61
C ARG A 146 -25.57 6.08 -1.39
N CYS A 147 -24.98 7.01 -0.63
CA CYS A 147 -24.27 6.66 0.62
C CYS A 147 -25.27 6.15 1.68
N LEU A 148 -25.00 5.00 2.30
CA LEU A 148 -25.88 4.38 3.31
C LEU A 148 -25.15 4.21 4.64
N GLY A 149 -25.70 4.78 5.71
CA GLY A 149 -25.17 4.64 7.07
C GLY A 149 -25.90 3.54 7.85
N LYS A 150 -25.16 2.66 8.52
CA LYS A 150 -25.71 1.67 9.46
C LYS A 150 -24.95 1.69 10.78
N GLU A 151 -25.69 1.71 11.88
CA GLU A 151 -25.11 1.64 13.21
C GLU A 151 -24.85 0.20 13.63
N LEU A 152 -23.76 0.02 14.36
CA LEU A 152 -23.36 -1.24 14.94
C LEU A 152 -22.85 -0.99 16.35
N HIS A 153 -23.27 -1.81 17.31
CA HIS A 153 -22.64 -1.87 18.63
C HIS A 153 -21.70 -3.07 18.62
N HIS A 154 -20.49 -2.92 19.18
CA HIS A 154 -19.57 -4.04 19.32
C HIS A 154 -18.63 -3.87 20.51
N GLN A 155 -18.75 -4.77 21.50
CA GLN A 155 -18.01 -4.75 22.77
C GLN A 155 -18.06 -3.37 23.45
N GLY A 156 -19.26 -2.81 23.63
CA GLY A 156 -19.46 -1.53 24.30
C GLY A 156 -19.01 -0.30 23.50
N GLN A 157 -18.77 -0.42 22.19
CA GLN A 157 -18.43 0.70 21.32
C GLN A 157 -19.43 0.82 20.17
N ARG A 158 -19.85 2.05 19.88
CA ARG A 158 -20.74 2.39 18.75
C ARG A 158 -19.93 2.69 17.49
N PHE A 159 -20.31 2.02 16.40
CA PHE A 159 -19.75 2.21 15.06
C PHE A 159 -20.84 2.74 14.12
N LEU A 160 -20.46 3.64 13.21
CA LEU A 160 -21.23 3.99 12.02
C LEU A 160 -20.50 3.46 10.81
N LEU A 161 -21.04 2.43 10.17
CA LEU A 161 -20.54 1.95 8.89
C LEU A 161 -21.24 2.72 7.77
N VAL A 162 -20.47 3.37 6.90
CA VAL A 162 -20.98 4.09 5.73
C VAL A 162 -20.55 3.34 4.47
N ASP A 163 -21.52 2.73 3.81
CA ASP A 163 -21.34 2.17 2.46
C ASP A 163 -21.41 3.31 1.44
N THR A 164 -20.44 3.37 0.53
CA THR A 164 -20.35 4.43 -0.46
C THR A 164 -20.69 3.92 -1.86
N PRO A 165 -21.27 4.76 -2.72
CA PRO A 165 -21.18 4.61 -4.16
C PRO A 165 -19.73 4.67 -4.64
N GLU A 166 -19.53 4.56 -5.95
CA GLU A 166 -18.26 4.96 -6.56
C GLU A 166 -18.06 6.46 -6.35
N LEU A 167 -16.86 6.81 -5.87
CA LEU A 167 -16.47 8.21 -5.64
C LEU A 167 -15.92 8.87 -6.90
N LEU A 168 -15.64 8.09 -7.94
CA LEU A 168 -15.16 8.56 -9.22
C LEU A 168 -16.29 8.42 -10.25
N ASP A 169 -16.38 9.38 -11.16
CA ASP A 169 -17.22 9.29 -12.36
C ASP A 169 -16.51 8.51 -13.49
N GLU A 170 -17.17 8.40 -14.65
CA GLU A 170 -16.66 7.66 -15.81
C GLU A 170 -15.37 8.26 -16.39
N ASP A 171 -15.12 9.54 -16.16
CA ASP A 171 -13.90 10.26 -16.59
C ASP A 171 -12.77 10.14 -15.55
N GLY A 172 -13.00 9.41 -14.44
CA GLY A 172 -12.05 9.27 -13.34
C GLY A 172 -11.93 10.53 -12.47
N ALA A 173 -12.84 11.49 -12.63
CA ALA A 173 -12.94 12.68 -11.80
C ALA A 173 -13.79 12.40 -10.56
N GLU A 174 -13.60 13.20 -9.51
CA GLU A 174 -14.28 13.02 -8.23
C GLU A 174 -15.75 13.45 -8.33
N ASN A 175 -16.67 12.56 -7.95
CA ASN A 175 -18.07 12.92 -7.75
C ASN A 175 -18.23 13.66 -6.40
N LEU A 176 -18.12 14.99 -6.48
CA LEU A 176 -18.10 15.87 -5.31
C LEU A 176 -19.35 15.74 -4.43
N GLU A 177 -20.52 15.56 -5.04
CA GLU A 177 -21.79 15.45 -4.31
C GLU A 177 -21.85 14.15 -3.49
N VAL A 178 -21.42 13.03 -4.08
CA VAL A 178 -21.31 11.75 -3.37
C VAL A 178 -20.28 11.84 -2.23
N VAL A 179 -19.14 12.49 -2.46
CA VAL A 179 -18.13 12.70 -1.41
C VAL A 179 -18.70 13.50 -0.25
N LYS A 180 -19.38 14.62 -0.54
CA LYS A 180 -20.05 15.43 0.49
C LYS A 180 -21.09 14.62 1.26
N ASP A 181 -21.89 13.82 0.57
CA ASP A 181 -22.92 13.00 1.18
C ASP A 181 -22.35 11.95 2.13
N CYS A 182 -21.26 11.30 1.73
CA CYS A 182 -20.57 10.31 2.54
C CYS A 182 -19.86 10.95 3.75
N LEU A 183 -19.22 12.12 3.58
CA LEU A 183 -18.61 12.88 4.68
C LEU A 183 -19.66 13.44 5.66
N ALA A 184 -20.80 13.90 5.15
CA ALA A 184 -21.93 14.39 5.96
C ALA A 184 -22.50 13.30 6.87
N LEU A 185 -22.65 12.07 6.37
CA LEU A 185 -23.03 10.92 7.21
C LEU A 185 -22.00 10.64 8.29
N ALA A 186 -20.71 10.77 7.97
CA ALA A 186 -19.60 10.46 8.86
C ALA A 186 -19.20 11.60 9.81
N LEU A 187 -19.98 12.70 9.91
CA LEU A 187 -19.71 13.82 10.81
C LEU A 187 -19.39 13.37 12.25
N PRO A 188 -18.41 14.00 12.93
CA PRO A 188 -17.60 15.17 12.53
C PRO A 188 -16.56 14.92 11.42
N GLY A 189 -16.33 13.66 11.07
CA GLY A 189 -15.45 13.21 10.00
C GLY A 189 -15.20 11.70 10.15
N PRO A 190 -14.77 10.99 9.09
CA PRO A 190 -14.45 9.57 9.18
C PRO A 190 -13.32 9.34 10.17
N HIS A 191 -13.43 8.32 11.01
CA HIS A 191 -12.32 7.89 11.86
C HIS A 191 -11.39 6.95 11.08
N VAL A 192 -11.98 6.03 10.31
CA VAL A 192 -11.26 5.04 9.50
C VAL A 192 -11.87 4.94 8.11
N VAL A 193 -11.04 4.71 7.10
CA VAL A 193 -11.46 4.29 5.76
C VAL A 193 -11.11 2.83 5.53
N LEU A 194 -12.08 2.01 5.14
CA LEU A 194 -11.84 0.65 4.66
C LEU A 194 -11.71 0.68 3.14
N LEU A 195 -10.52 0.37 2.62
CA LEU A 195 -10.26 0.28 1.18
C LEU A 195 -10.56 -1.14 0.70
N VAL A 196 -11.68 -1.32 0.03
CA VAL A 196 -12.25 -2.64 -0.28
C VAL A 196 -11.88 -3.05 -1.71
N PHE A 197 -11.14 -4.14 -1.83
CA PHE A 197 -10.69 -4.74 -3.10
C PHE A 197 -11.13 -6.19 -3.18
N GLN A 198 -11.45 -6.67 -4.38
CA GLN A 198 -11.70 -8.09 -4.60
C GLN A 198 -10.37 -8.83 -4.82
N THR A 199 -10.16 -9.97 -4.17
CA THR A 199 -8.94 -10.77 -4.41
C THR A 199 -8.86 -11.26 -5.85
N GLY A 200 -7.65 -11.29 -6.40
CA GLY A 200 -7.38 -11.77 -7.76
C GLY A 200 -7.60 -10.71 -8.84
N ARG A 201 -8.03 -9.50 -8.46
CA ARG A 201 -8.26 -8.38 -9.37
C ARG A 201 -7.66 -7.11 -8.77
N PHE A 202 -6.74 -6.49 -9.51
CA PHE A 202 -6.29 -5.12 -9.27
C PHE A 202 -6.25 -4.41 -10.64
N THR A 203 -7.13 -3.44 -10.82
CA THR A 203 -7.40 -2.76 -12.09
C THR A 203 -6.76 -1.37 -12.13
N GLN A 204 -6.66 -0.80 -13.33
CA GLN A 204 -6.23 0.59 -13.50
C GLN A 204 -7.16 1.56 -12.76
N GLY A 205 -8.48 1.37 -12.82
CA GLY A 205 -9.43 2.20 -12.08
C GLY A 205 -9.22 2.15 -10.56
N GLU A 206 -8.77 1.01 -10.02
CA GLU A 206 -8.41 0.90 -8.60
C GLU A 206 -7.13 1.67 -8.28
N ALA A 207 -6.15 1.69 -9.19
CA ALA A 207 -4.97 2.54 -9.06
C ALA A 207 -5.32 4.04 -9.12
N GLU A 208 -6.23 4.43 -10.00
CA GLU A 208 -6.74 5.80 -10.12
C GLU A 208 -7.49 6.23 -8.85
N LEU A 209 -8.38 5.38 -8.34
CA LEU A 209 -9.06 5.60 -7.05
C LEU A 209 -8.04 5.86 -5.93
N LEU A 210 -7.02 5.02 -5.82
CA LEU A 210 -5.97 5.16 -4.80
C LEU A 210 -5.18 6.46 -4.93
N ALA A 211 -4.95 6.94 -6.16
CA ALA A 211 -4.29 8.22 -6.41
C ALA A 211 -5.17 9.44 -6.05
N GLN A 212 -6.50 9.30 -6.14
CA GLN A 212 -7.45 10.37 -5.82
C GLN A 212 -7.75 10.49 -4.31
N LEU A 213 -7.66 9.40 -3.54
CA LEU A 213 -7.99 9.39 -2.10
C LEU A 213 -7.37 10.56 -1.30
N PRO A 214 -6.06 10.89 -1.43
CA PRO A 214 -5.47 12.00 -0.67
C PRO A 214 -6.02 13.37 -1.04
N LYS A 215 -6.51 13.52 -2.27
CA LYS A 215 -7.22 14.72 -2.70
C LYS A 215 -8.60 14.76 -2.03
N THR A 216 -9.36 13.67 -2.10
CA THR A 216 -10.72 13.55 -1.55
C THR A 216 -10.79 13.72 -0.03
N PHE A 217 -10.02 12.92 0.70
CA PHE A 217 -10.11 12.80 2.16
C PHE A 217 -8.96 13.49 2.91
N GLY A 218 -7.99 14.04 2.18
CA GLY A 218 -6.81 14.69 2.73
C GLY A 218 -5.57 13.79 2.80
N PRO A 219 -4.38 14.38 3.03
CA PRO A 219 -3.09 13.71 2.87
C PRO A 219 -2.87 12.52 3.81
N GLN A 220 -3.56 12.51 4.96
CA GLN A 220 -3.44 11.46 5.99
C GLN A 220 -4.39 10.28 5.78
N VAL A 221 -5.21 10.26 4.72
CA VAL A 221 -6.24 9.23 4.54
C VAL A 221 -5.69 7.82 4.58
N LEU A 222 -4.53 7.55 3.97
CA LEU A 222 -3.94 6.21 3.95
C LEU A 222 -3.42 5.79 5.34
N GLU A 223 -2.86 6.74 6.10
CA GLU A 223 -2.47 6.49 7.50
C GLU A 223 -3.69 6.17 8.38
N ARG A 224 -4.88 6.58 7.95
CA ARG A 224 -6.19 6.33 8.57
C ARG A 224 -6.99 5.23 7.86
N SER A 225 -6.35 4.46 6.99
CA SER A 225 -6.98 3.41 6.21
C SER A 225 -6.55 2.00 6.62
N ILE A 226 -7.45 1.05 6.36
CA ILE A 226 -7.23 -0.40 6.43
C ILE A 226 -7.65 -1.00 5.08
N VAL A 227 -6.80 -1.86 4.50
CA VAL A 227 -7.13 -2.53 3.23
C VAL A 227 -7.93 -3.81 3.51
N VAL A 228 -9.07 -3.98 2.84
CA VAL A 228 -9.96 -5.13 3.01
C VAL A 228 -10.05 -5.89 1.70
N PHE A 229 -9.59 -7.14 1.71
CA PHE A 229 -9.66 -8.03 0.56
C PHE A 229 -10.88 -8.93 0.66
N THR A 230 -11.87 -8.70 -0.20
CA THR A 230 -13.11 -9.50 -0.26
C THR A 230 -12.92 -10.71 -1.16
N ARG A 231 -13.57 -11.81 -0.80
CA ARG A 231 -13.57 -13.07 -1.54
C ARG A 231 -15.00 -13.57 -1.71
N ALA A 232 -15.35 -13.98 -2.92
CA ALA A 232 -16.70 -14.46 -3.24
C ALA A 232 -16.75 -15.96 -3.60
N ASP A 233 -15.60 -16.58 -3.85
CA ASP A 233 -15.49 -17.88 -4.51
C ASP A 233 -15.35 -19.07 -3.56
N GLY A 234 -15.25 -18.86 -2.24
CA GLY A 234 -15.12 -19.94 -1.24
C GLY A 234 -13.83 -20.77 -1.35
N GLN A 235 -13.05 -20.64 -2.42
CA GLN A 235 -11.87 -21.45 -2.70
C GLN A 235 -10.68 -21.02 -1.84
N THR A 236 -10.47 -21.75 -0.77
CA THR A 236 -9.30 -21.66 0.10
C THR A 236 -8.07 -22.28 -0.57
N SER A 237 -7.16 -21.47 -1.11
CA SER A 237 -5.80 -21.96 -1.39
C SER A 237 -4.70 -20.94 -1.10
N ARG A 238 -4.96 -19.63 -1.26
CA ARG A 238 -4.01 -18.58 -0.88
C ARG A 238 -4.46 -17.78 0.33
N SER A 239 -3.54 -17.57 1.27
CA SER A 239 -3.69 -16.64 2.38
C SER A 239 -3.62 -15.20 1.86
N VAL A 240 -4.21 -14.25 2.58
CA VAL A 240 -4.22 -12.84 2.16
C VAL A 240 -2.80 -12.26 2.15
N GLU A 241 -1.95 -12.74 3.04
CA GLU A 241 -0.53 -12.37 3.13
C GLU A 241 0.20 -12.72 1.83
N ARG A 242 -0.04 -13.92 1.28
CA ARG A 242 0.54 -14.31 -0.03
C ARG A 242 -0.01 -13.46 -1.17
N TYR A 243 -1.31 -13.15 -1.15
CA TYR A 243 -1.89 -12.27 -2.16
C TYR A 243 -1.26 -10.86 -2.14
N VAL A 244 -1.04 -10.29 -0.95
CA VAL A 244 -0.37 -8.99 -0.80
C VAL A 244 1.09 -9.06 -1.25
N ALA A 245 1.81 -10.15 -0.94
CA ALA A 245 3.19 -10.33 -1.39
C ALA A 245 3.31 -10.36 -2.93
N ASP A 246 2.38 -11.06 -3.58
CA ASP A 246 2.32 -11.21 -5.05
C ASP A 246 1.65 -10.01 -5.74
N ALA A 247 1.04 -9.08 -5.00
CA ALA A 247 0.24 -7.99 -5.55
C ALA A 247 1.09 -7.02 -6.40
N PRO A 248 0.49 -6.29 -7.36
CA PRO A 248 1.18 -5.24 -8.11
C PRO A 248 1.81 -4.18 -7.20
N ALA A 249 2.91 -3.58 -7.65
CA ALA A 249 3.69 -2.62 -6.85
C ALA A 249 2.84 -1.46 -6.30
N ALA A 250 1.88 -0.95 -7.07
CA ALA A 250 0.96 0.10 -6.63
C ALA A 250 0.11 -0.32 -5.42
N LEU A 251 -0.46 -1.53 -5.45
CA LEU A 251 -1.27 -2.05 -4.34
C LEU A 251 -0.39 -2.34 -3.11
N ARG A 252 0.81 -2.90 -3.29
CA ARG A 252 1.77 -3.10 -2.18
C ARG A 252 2.17 -1.79 -1.52
N GLU A 253 2.44 -0.76 -2.33
CA GLU A 253 2.76 0.57 -1.82
C GLU A 253 1.59 1.17 -1.03
N THR A 254 0.35 1.01 -1.50
CA THR A 254 -0.83 1.43 -0.75
C THR A 254 -0.95 0.68 0.59
N VAL A 255 -0.78 -0.64 0.61
CA VAL A 255 -0.80 -1.43 1.86
C VAL A 255 0.26 -0.93 2.83
N ARG A 256 1.47 -0.65 2.33
CA ARG A 256 2.59 -0.11 3.12
C ARG A 256 2.26 1.28 3.69
N ARG A 257 1.68 2.18 2.89
CA ARG A 257 1.19 3.50 3.32
C ARG A 257 0.02 3.41 4.31
N CYS A 258 -0.74 2.32 4.27
CA CYS A 258 -1.74 1.95 5.28
C CYS A 258 -1.12 1.24 6.49
N GLY A 259 0.18 1.42 6.78
CA GLY A 259 0.83 0.82 7.95
C GLY A 259 0.85 -0.71 7.93
N SER A 260 0.80 -1.32 6.74
CA SER A 260 0.65 -2.78 6.56
C SER A 260 -0.62 -3.36 7.20
N ARG A 261 -1.67 -2.55 7.36
CA ARG A 261 -2.97 -2.99 7.89
C ARG A 261 -3.84 -3.53 6.76
N TYR A 262 -4.03 -4.85 6.73
CA TYR A 262 -4.95 -5.49 5.81
C TYR A 262 -5.68 -6.68 6.41
N HIS A 263 -6.89 -6.97 5.92
CA HIS A 263 -7.72 -8.08 6.36
C HIS A 263 -8.41 -8.78 5.19
N GLY A 264 -8.60 -10.09 5.30
CA GLY A 264 -9.43 -10.87 4.38
C GLY A 264 -10.85 -11.04 4.89
N LEU A 265 -11.84 -10.82 4.04
CA LEU A 265 -13.24 -11.14 4.32
C LEU A 265 -13.81 -12.10 3.27
N ASN A 266 -14.26 -13.27 3.71
CA ASN A 266 -15.03 -14.15 2.83
C ASN A 266 -16.50 -13.71 2.82
N VAL A 267 -16.85 -12.93 1.80
CA VAL A 267 -18.22 -12.41 1.61
C VAL A 267 -19.12 -13.40 0.86
N GLY A 268 -18.54 -14.36 0.12
CA GLY A 268 -19.27 -15.43 -0.57
C GLY A 268 -19.83 -16.47 0.37
N GLU A 269 -19.02 -16.91 1.35
CA GLU A 269 -19.47 -17.79 2.43
C GLU A 269 -19.65 -17.01 3.73
N SER A 270 -20.57 -16.05 3.71
CA SER A 270 -20.92 -15.24 4.88
C SER A 270 -21.31 -16.07 6.13
N ARG A 271 -21.52 -17.38 5.95
CA ARG A 271 -21.91 -18.35 6.97
C ARG A 271 -20.78 -19.18 7.57
N SER A 272 -19.57 -19.15 7.01
CA SER A 272 -18.43 -19.91 7.54
C SER A 272 -18.13 -19.51 8.99
N ALA A 273 -17.74 -20.48 9.83
CA ALA A 273 -17.24 -20.20 11.17
C ALA A 273 -16.03 -19.24 11.13
N LEU A 274 -15.30 -19.20 10.01
CA LEU A 274 -14.16 -18.32 9.78
C LEU A 274 -14.54 -16.84 9.65
N SER A 275 -15.80 -16.49 9.34
CA SER A 275 -16.15 -15.07 9.21
C SER A 275 -16.28 -14.34 10.55
N PHE A 276 -16.49 -15.07 11.65
CA PHE A 276 -16.46 -14.50 13.01
C PHE A 276 -15.07 -13.96 13.41
N PRO A 277 -13.99 -14.77 13.38
CA PRO A 277 -12.65 -14.25 13.67
C PRO A 277 -12.21 -13.19 12.66
N GLN A 278 -12.55 -13.33 11.36
CA GLN A 278 -12.25 -12.29 10.36
C GLN A 278 -12.85 -10.92 10.70
N VAL A 279 -14.14 -10.88 11.08
CA VAL A 279 -14.81 -9.64 11.45
C VAL A 279 -14.29 -9.11 12.79
N LYS A 280 -14.06 -10.00 13.77
CA LYS A 280 -13.49 -9.63 15.07
C LYS A 280 -12.10 -8.99 14.90
N ASP A 281 -11.22 -9.58 14.09
CA ASP A 281 -9.88 -9.10 13.86
C ASP A 281 -9.88 -7.74 13.12
N LEU A 282 -10.77 -7.58 12.15
CA LEU A 282 -10.99 -6.31 11.45
C LEU A 282 -11.44 -5.21 12.42
N LEU A 283 -12.47 -5.46 13.23
CA LEU A 283 -12.98 -4.47 14.19
C LEU A 283 -11.94 -4.15 15.26
N ALA A 284 -11.16 -5.13 15.72
CA ALA A 284 -10.03 -4.89 16.61
C ALA A 284 -8.95 -4.02 15.93
N GLY A 285 -8.69 -4.24 14.64
CA GLY A 285 -7.81 -3.38 13.82
C GLY A 285 -8.31 -1.94 13.74
N VAL A 286 -9.61 -1.75 13.49
CA VAL A 286 -10.26 -0.43 13.50
C VAL A 286 -10.08 0.25 14.86
N LYS A 287 -10.37 -0.44 15.98
CA LYS A 287 -10.21 0.11 17.33
C LYS A 287 -8.77 0.55 17.60
N ARG A 288 -7.79 -0.29 17.26
CA ARG A 288 -6.36 0.04 17.43
C ARG A 288 -5.95 1.27 16.62
N LEU A 289 -6.43 1.38 15.38
CA LEU A 289 -6.13 2.50 14.50
C LEU A 289 -6.76 3.82 14.99
N VAL A 290 -7.98 3.76 15.51
CA VAL A 290 -8.62 4.93 16.12
C VAL A 290 -7.86 5.37 17.37
N ALA A 291 -7.47 4.41 18.22
CA ALA A 291 -6.70 4.68 19.42
C ALA A 291 -5.31 5.27 19.13
N SER A 292 -4.62 4.83 18.07
CA SER A 292 -3.31 5.39 17.69
C SER A 292 -3.37 6.85 17.25
N HIS A 293 -4.58 7.35 16.97
CA HIS A 293 -4.90 8.73 16.63
C HIS A 293 -5.70 9.44 17.73
N ALA A 294 -5.57 8.99 18.98
CA ALA A 294 -6.21 9.59 20.16
C ALA A 294 -7.75 9.64 20.10
N GLY A 295 -8.37 8.77 19.30
CA GLY A 295 -9.82 8.76 19.11
C GLY A 295 -10.34 9.85 18.16
N GLU A 296 -9.47 10.68 17.59
CA GLU A 296 -9.88 11.83 16.81
C GLU A 296 -10.30 11.44 15.37
N PRO A 297 -11.40 11.99 14.84
CA PRO A 297 -11.79 11.81 13.44
C PRO A 297 -10.77 12.48 12.49
N MET A 298 -10.79 12.10 11.22
CA MET A 298 -10.09 12.84 10.18
C MET A 298 -10.77 14.18 9.93
N ALA A 299 -10.00 15.26 9.99
CA ALA A 299 -10.48 16.57 9.62
C ALA A 299 -10.65 16.68 8.09
N SER A 300 -11.87 16.99 7.65
CA SER A 300 -12.09 17.44 6.28
C SER A 300 -11.56 18.87 6.14
N ARG A 301 -10.55 19.08 5.29
CA ARG A 301 -10.06 20.43 4.96
C ARG A 301 -10.81 21.08 3.80
N ARG A 302 -11.52 20.28 3.00
CA ARG A 302 -12.21 20.74 1.78
C ARG A 302 -13.59 21.32 2.03
N PHE A 303 -14.28 20.83 3.06
CA PHE A 303 -15.64 21.26 3.40
C PHE A 303 -15.69 21.66 4.86
N SER A 304 -16.40 22.75 5.15
CA SER A 304 -16.61 23.17 6.53
C SER A 304 -17.57 22.20 7.24
N THR A 305 -17.42 22.06 8.56
CA THR A 305 -18.33 21.25 9.38
C THR A 305 -19.79 21.73 9.25
N GLU A 306 -20.00 23.04 9.14
CA GLU A 306 -21.32 23.65 8.93
C GLU A 306 -21.95 23.28 7.59
N GLU A 307 -21.16 23.27 6.51
CA GLU A 307 -21.62 22.83 5.18
C GLU A 307 -22.08 21.36 5.22
N LEU A 308 -21.27 20.49 5.82
CA LEU A 308 -21.58 19.07 5.95
C LEU A 308 -22.80 18.81 6.87
N ARG A 309 -22.98 19.61 7.93
CA ARG A 309 -24.18 19.54 8.80
C ARG A 309 -25.45 19.85 8.02
N LYS A 310 -25.47 20.98 7.30
CA LYS A 310 -26.60 21.36 6.42
C LYS A 310 -26.87 20.33 5.34
N ARG A 311 -25.83 19.65 4.85
CA ARG A 311 -25.99 18.56 3.87
C ARG A 311 -26.65 17.34 4.51
N LYS A 312 -26.21 16.95 5.72
CA LYS A 312 -26.81 15.85 6.49
C LYS A 312 -28.30 16.10 6.79
N GLU A 313 -28.65 17.31 7.20
CA GLU A 313 -30.03 17.70 7.49
C GLU A 313 -30.94 17.58 6.26
N ARG A 314 -30.49 18.10 5.10
CA ARG A 314 -31.23 17.97 3.83
C ARG A 314 -31.50 16.50 3.48
N ARG A 315 -30.49 15.65 3.62
CA ARG A 315 -30.64 14.21 3.38
C ARG A 315 -31.61 13.53 4.33
N ASN A 316 -31.57 13.86 5.62
CA ASN A 316 -32.51 13.30 6.60
C ASN A 316 -33.97 13.65 6.25
N ILE A 317 -34.20 14.81 5.64
CA ILE A 317 -35.53 15.21 5.14
C ILE A 317 -35.90 14.38 3.91
N GLU A 318 -34.99 14.24 2.94
CA GLU A 318 -35.22 13.47 1.70
C GLU A 318 -35.42 11.96 1.96
N ASP A 319 -34.73 11.37 2.92
CA ASP A 319 -34.84 9.95 3.29
C ASP A 319 -36.01 9.67 4.26
N GLY A 320 -36.62 10.72 4.82
CA GLY A 320 -37.72 10.66 5.81
C GLY A 320 -39.13 10.83 5.24
N PHE A 321 -39.27 10.99 3.91
CA PHE A 321 -40.53 11.03 3.16
C PHE A 321 -40.65 9.85 2.19
#